data_AF-A0A968PN83-F1
#
_entry.id   AF-A0A968PN83-F1
#
_cell.length_a   1.000
_cell.length_b   1.000
_cell.length_c   1.000
_cell.angle_alpha   90.00
_cell.angle_beta   90.00
_cell.angle_gamma   90.00
#
_symmetry.space_group_name_H-M   'P 1'
#
loop_
_entity.id
_entity.type
_entity.pdbx_description
1 polymer ?
#
loop_
_entity_poly.entity_id
_entity_poly.type
_entity_poly.pdbx_seq_one_letter_code
_entity_poly.pdbx_strand_id
1 'polypeptide(L)'
;MFQFLYVLTHWLVQAIQPFLVPLCFVFAWSLILMTLWSVWVALRDGVANAKRMHQIPCANCQFFTGDYHLKCTVHPTIALSEEAIDCLDHQPSTEDNLVLRP
;
A
#
# COMPACT_ATOMS: atom_id res chain seq x y z
N MET A 1 -55.49 -6.07 -23.22
CA MET A 1 -54.09 -6.47 -23.53
C MET A 1 -53.09 -5.93 -22.52
N PHE A 2 -53.08 -4.62 -22.23
CA PHE A 2 -52.13 -4.01 -21.28
C PHE A 2 -52.19 -4.54 -19.83
N GLN A 3 -53.38 -4.86 -19.30
CA GLN A 3 -53.50 -5.44 -17.94
C GLN A 3 -52.85 -6.82 -17.81
N PHE A 4 -52.97 -7.68 -18.83
CA PHE A 4 -52.36 -9.00 -18.82
C PHE A 4 -50.82 -8.90 -18.85
N LEU A 5 -50.28 -8.01 -19.67
CA LEU A 5 -48.84 -7.72 -19.71
C LEU A 5 -48.31 -7.28 -18.34
N TYR A 6 -49.03 -6.40 -17.63
CA TYR A 6 -48.65 -5.91 -16.31
C TYR A 6 -48.71 -7.00 -15.21
N VAL A 7 -49.75 -7.84 -15.22
CA VAL A 7 -49.86 -8.97 -14.30
C VAL A 7 -48.74 -9.98 -14.53
N LEU A 8 -48.40 -10.25 -15.79
CA LEU A 8 -47.35 -11.19 -16.16
C LEU A 8 -45.97 -10.70 -15.71
N THR A 9 -45.64 -9.42 -15.90
CA THR A 9 -44.38 -8.84 -15.38
C THR A 9 -44.34 -8.84 -13.86
N HIS A 10 -45.43 -8.48 -13.18
CA HIS A 10 -45.45 -8.49 -11.71
C HIS A 10 -45.22 -9.90 -11.15
N TRP A 11 -45.86 -10.92 -11.73
CA TRP A 11 -45.66 -12.32 -11.32
C TRP A 11 -44.22 -12.78 -11.55
N LEU A 12 -43.63 -12.41 -12.69
CA LEU A 12 -42.24 -12.73 -13.03
C LEU A 12 -41.25 -12.07 -12.05
N VAL A 13 -41.50 -10.82 -11.69
CA VAL A 13 -40.70 -10.09 -10.70
C VAL A 13 -40.80 -10.76 -9.33
N GLN A 14 -41.99 -11.16 -8.87
CA GLN A 14 -42.14 -11.84 -7.58
C GLN A 14 -41.41 -13.18 -7.52
N ALA A 15 -41.34 -13.92 -8.62
CA ALA A 15 -40.57 -15.17 -8.70
C ALA A 15 -39.05 -14.95 -8.67
N ILE A 16 -38.56 -13.83 -9.23
CA ILE A 16 -37.12 -13.55 -9.40
C ILE A 16 -36.55 -12.72 -8.23
N GLN A 17 -37.35 -11.86 -7.62
CA GLN A 17 -36.98 -11.00 -6.50
C GLN A 17 -36.24 -11.72 -5.35
N PRO A 18 -36.63 -12.94 -4.89
CA PRO A 18 -35.92 -13.62 -3.82
C PRO A 18 -34.48 -14.04 -4.20
N PHE A 19 -34.18 -14.17 -5.49
CA PHE A 19 -32.83 -14.46 -5.98
C PHE A 19 -32.03 -13.19 -6.28
N LEU A 20 -32.69 -12.13 -6.75
CA LEU A 20 -32.02 -10.88 -7.12
C LEU A 20 -31.45 -10.14 -5.92
N VAL A 21 -32.17 -10.15 -4.79
CA VAL A 21 -31.75 -9.50 -3.53
C VAL A 21 -30.43 -10.08 -2.98
N PRO A 22 -30.29 -11.41 -2.75
CA PRO A 22 -29.03 -11.97 -2.26
C PRO A 22 -27.90 -11.81 -3.27
N LEU A 23 -28.19 -11.89 -4.57
CA LEU A 23 -27.20 -11.66 -5.61
C LEU A 23 -26.62 -10.23 -5.54
N CYS A 24 -27.49 -9.22 -5.48
CA CYS A 24 -27.07 -7.83 -5.29
C CYS A 24 -26.28 -7.63 -3.99
N PHE A 25 -26.69 -8.28 -2.91
CA PHE A 25 -25.98 -8.19 -1.63
C PHE A 25 -24.56 -8.77 -1.78
N VAL A 26 -24.40 -9.96 -2.36
CA VAL A 26 -23.09 -10.58 -2.59
C VAL A 26 -22.21 -9.70 -3.47
N PHE A 27 -22.75 -9.12 -4.55
CA PHE A 27 -21.99 -8.18 -5.40
C PHE A 27 -21.59 -6.91 -4.67
N ALA A 28 -22.48 -6.31 -3.87
CA ALA A 28 -22.14 -5.13 -3.10
C ALA A 28 -21.02 -5.44 -2.08
N TRP A 29 -21.14 -6.54 -1.36
CA TRP A 29 -20.11 -6.97 -0.39
C TRP A 29 -18.80 -7.35 -1.05
N SER A 30 -18.82 -8.01 -2.21
CA SER A 30 -17.58 -8.37 -2.91
C SER A 30 -16.82 -7.13 -3.36
N LEU A 31 -17.51 -6.11 -3.88
CA LEU A 31 -16.89 -4.83 -4.24
C LEU A 31 -16.32 -4.11 -3.01
N ILE A 32 -17.05 -4.08 -1.90
CA ILE A 32 -16.57 -3.49 -0.64
C ILE A 32 -15.33 -4.23 -0.14
N LEU A 33 -15.36 -5.56 -0.09
CA LEU A 33 -14.21 -6.35 0.36
C LEU A 33 -13.02 -6.20 -0.57
N MET A 34 -13.22 -6.17 -1.88
CA MET A 34 -12.17 -5.98 -2.86
C MET A 34 -11.50 -4.60 -2.70
N THR A 35 -12.30 -3.53 -2.58
CA THR A 35 -11.77 -2.18 -2.36
C THR A 35 -11.03 -2.05 -1.03
N LEU A 36 -11.60 -2.58 0.06
CA LEU A 36 -10.94 -2.62 1.37
C LEU A 36 -9.63 -3.41 1.30
N TRP A 37 -9.60 -4.53 0.59
CA TRP A 37 -8.40 -5.35 0.41
C TRP A 37 -7.32 -4.59 -0.37
N SER A 38 -7.68 -3.93 -1.47
CA SER A 38 -6.74 -3.11 -2.24
C SER A 38 -6.16 -1.98 -1.41
N VAL A 39 -6.97 -1.30 -0.61
CA VAL A 39 -6.49 -0.25 0.31
C VAL A 39 -5.60 -0.86 1.39
N TRP A 40 -5.97 -2.00 1.96
CA TRP A 40 -5.16 -2.69 2.97
C TRP A 40 -3.80 -3.13 2.43
N VAL A 41 -3.76 -3.69 1.22
CA VAL A 41 -2.52 -4.08 0.54
C VAL A 41 -1.69 -2.83 0.25
N ALA A 42 -2.28 -1.77 -0.30
CA ALA A 42 -1.57 -0.52 -0.56
C ALA A 42 -1.02 0.13 0.73
N LEU A 43 -1.77 0.07 1.83
CA LEU A 43 -1.31 0.53 3.15
C LEU A 43 -0.22 -0.37 3.71
N ARG A 44 -0.35 -1.70 3.57
CA ARG A 44 0.68 -2.65 4.01
C ARG A 44 1.95 -2.47 3.22
N ASP A 45 1.85 -2.30 1.91
CA ASP A 45 2.97 -2.06 1.00
C ASP A 45 3.56 -0.67 1.25
N GLY A 46 2.72 0.34 1.53
CA GLY A 46 3.14 1.69 1.91
C GLY A 46 3.84 1.72 3.27
N VAL A 47 3.35 0.99 4.27
CA VAL A 47 3.99 0.83 5.59
C VAL A 47 5.24 -0.03 5.46
N ALA A 48 5.26 -1.06 4.62
CA ALA A 48 6.46 -1.85 4.32
C ALA A 48 7.50 -1.00 3.58
N ASN A 49 7.10 -0.14 2.65
CA ASN A 49 7.96 0.84 1.99
C ASN A 49 8.47 1.88 2.98
N ALA A 50 7.60 2.43 3.83
CA ALA A 50 7.98 3.40 4.86
C ALA A 50 8.89 2.76 5.91
N LYS A 51 8.65 1.51 6.30
CA LYS A 51 9.51 0.73 7.20
C LYS A 51 10.82 0.35 6.53
N ARG A 52 10.84 0.08 5.22
CA ARG A 52 12.06 -0.03 4.41
C ARG A 52 12.83 1.29 4.42
N MET A 53 12.15 2.42 4.27
CA MET A 53 12.76 3.75 4.35
C MET A 53 13.26 4.11 5.75
N HIS A 54 12.65 3.54 6.81
CA HIS A 54 13.11 3.69 8.20
C HIS A 54 14.17 2.66 8.62
N GLN A 55 14.39 1.61 7.82
CA GLN A 55 15.46 0.62 8.03
C GLN A 55 16.66 0.83 7.11
N ILE A 56 16.63 1.83 6.23
CA ILE A 56 17.79 2.23 5.46
C ILE A 56 18.56 3.27 6.29
N PRO A 57 19.72 2.92 6.87
CA PRO A 57 20.51 3.85 7.69
C PRO A 57 21.15 4.96 6.85
N CYS A 58 21.05 4.91 5.51
CA CYS A 58 21.60 5.93 4.61
C CYS A 58 21.04 7.33 4.85
N ALA A 59 19.79 7.48 5.32
CA ALA A 59 19.22 8.81 5.57
C ALA A 59 19.96 9.57 6.69
N ASN A 60 20.58 8.84 7.62
CA ASN A 60 21.34 9.41 8.75
C ASN A 60 22.86 9.24 8.57
N CYS A 61 23.33 8.87 7.37
CA CYS A 61 24.75 8.67 7.10
C CYS A 61 25.41 9.98 6.64
N GLN A 62 26.61 10.29 7.15
CA GLN A 62 27.33 11.53 6.78
C GLN A 62 27.66 11.65 5.29
N PHE A 63 27.67 10.53 4.57
CA PHE A 63 28.01 10.44 3.14
C PHE A 63 26.79 10.57 2.22
N PHE A 64 25.59 10.76 2.79
CA PHE A 64 24.35 10.91 2.04
C PHE A 64 24.17 12.36 1.61
N THR A 65 24.37 12.62 0.31
CA THR A 65 24.22 13.96 -0.28
C THR A 65 22.80 14.27 -0.75
N GLY A 66 21.91 13.26 -0.82
CA GLY A 66 20.53 13.43 -1.27
C GLY A 66 20.36 13.84 -2.74
N ASP A 67 21.44 13.87 -3.52
CA ASP A 67 21.40 14.20 -4.95
C ASP A 67 20.94 12.98 -5.76
N TYR A 68 20.08 13.20 -6.76
CA TYR A 68 19.57 12.14 -7.65
C TYR A 68 20.69 11.42 -8.42
N HIS A 69 21.80 12.11 -8.69
CA HIS A 69 22.96 11.57 -9.39
C HIS A 69 23.98 10.94 -8.43
N LEU A 70 24.11 11.45 -7.20
CA LEU A 70 25.04 10.96 -6.17
C LEU A 70 24.33 10.82 -4.82
N LYS A 71 23.58 9.73 -4.70
CA LYS A 71 22.85 9.35 -3.48
C LYS A 71 23.80 9.08 -2.29
N CYS A 72 24.96 8.49 -2.55
CA CYS A 72 26.03 8.25 -1.58
C CYS A 72 27.39 8.44 -2.26
N THR A 73 28.34 9.07 -1.58
CA THR A 73 29.68 9.33 -2.13
C THR A 73 30.60 8.11 -2.15
N VAL A 74 30.33 7.10 -1.31
CA VAL A 74 31.14 5.87 -1.21
C VAL A 74 30.62 4.80 -2.18
N HIS A 75 29.31 4.53 -2.14
CA HIS A 75 28.66 3.53 -3.00
C HIS A 75 27.38 4.09 -3.63
N PRO A 76 27.47 4.78 -4.78
CA PRO A 76 26.33 5.45 -5.41
C PRO A 76 25.28 4.47 -5.99
N THR A 77 25.66 3.22 -6.27
CA THR A 77 24.78 2.20 -6.87
C THR A 77 23.92 1.45 -5.86
N ILE A 78 24.41 1.25 -4.63
CA ILE A 78 23.70 0.50 -3.58
C ILE A 78 22.91 1.41 -2.63
N ALA A 79 23.09 2.74 -2.72
CA ALA A 79 22.42 3.70 -1.86
C ALA A 79 20.88 3.61 -1.97
N LEU A 80 20.18 3.64 -0.82
CA LEU A 80 18.71 3.50 -0.72
C LEU A 80 18.15 2.16 -1.23
N SER A 81 18.97 1.11 -1.32
CA SER A 81 18.54 -0.26 -1.64
C SER A 81 18.56 -1.18 -0.41
N GLU A 82 18.03 -2.39 -0.55
CA GLU A 82 18.08 -3.42 0.49
C GLU A 82 19.52 -3.83 0.85
N GLU A 83 20.45 -3.69 -0.08
CA GLU A 83 21.87 -4.00 0.10
C GLU A 83 22.56 -2.99 1.03
N ALA A 84 22.00 -1.78 1.17
CA ALA A 84 22.52 -0.76 2.07
C ALA A 84 22.06 -0.91 3.53
N ILE A 85 21.21 -1.90 3.84
CA ILE A 85 20.80 -2.21 5.22
C ILE A 85 22.01 -2.71 6.04
N ASP A 86 22.95 -3.44 5.42
CA ASP A 86 24.18 -3.97 6.04
C ASP A 86 25.42 -3.22 5.52
N CYS A 87 25.30 -1.92 5.26
CA CYS A 87 26.41 -1.14 4.74
C CYS A 87 27.53 -1.01 5.79
N LEU A 88 28.64 -1.71 5.57
CA LEU A 88 29.83 -1.72 6.44
C LEU A 88 30.47 -0.33 6.60
N ASP A 89 30.26 0.56 5.63
CA ASP A 89 30.81 1.91 5.59
C ASP A 89 29.87 2.96 6.22
N HIS A 90 28.79 2.53 6.88
CA HIS A 90 27.85 3.44 7.53
C HIS A 90 28.54 4.26 8.64
N GLN A 91 28.56 5.58 8.48
CA GLN A 91 29.00 6.53 9.50
C GLN A 91 27.83 7.44 9.87
N PRO A 92 27.32 7.40 11.12
CA PRO A 92 26.24 8.27 11.55
C PRO A 92 26.68 9.73 11.47
N SER A 93 25.78 10.60 11.00
CA SER A 93 26.03 12.04 10.96
C SER A 93 26.28 12.58 12.38
N THR A 94 27.12 13.62 12.47
CA THR A 94 27.63 14.16 13.74
C THR A 94 26.53 14.61 14.71
N GLU A 95 25.31 14.90 14.23
CA GLU A 95 24.17 15.27 15.08
C GLU A 95 23.66 14.10 15.94
N ASP A 96 23.77 12.86 15.47
CA ASP A 96 23.35 11.66 16.22
C ASP A 96 24.45 11.18 17.20
N ASN A 97 25.72 11.50 16.90
CA ASN A 97 26.86 11.22 17.78
C ASN A 97 26.89 12.08 19.06
N LEU A 98 26.10 13.16 19.12
CA LEU A 98 25.95 14.00 20.31
C LEU A 98 24.93 13.45 21.32
N VAL A 99 24.07 12.50 20.94
CA VAL A 99 23.13 11.82 21.85
C VAL A 99 23.77 10.60 22.53
N LEU A 100 24.83 10.04 21.94
CA LEU A 100 25.52 8.83 22.42
C LEU A 100 26.84 9.09 23.19
N ARG A 101 27.23 10.34 23.40
CA ARG A 101 28.34 10.67 24.31
C ARG A 101 27.73 10.93 25.71
N PRO A 102 28.14 10.15 26.74
CA PRO A 102 27.42 9.97 28.01
C PRO A 102 27.26 11.21 28.87
#